data_AF-A0A1G2GZA2-F1
#
_entry.id   AF-A0A1G2GZA2-F1
#
_cell.length_a   1.000
_cell.length_b   1.000
_cell.length_c   1.000
_cell.angle_alpha   90.00
_cell.angle_beta   90.00
_cell.angle_gamma   90.00
#
_symmetry.space_group_name_H-M   'P 1'
#
loop_
_entity.id
_entity.type
_entity.pdbx_description
1 polymer ?
#
loop_
_entity_poly.entity_id
_entity_poly.type
_entity_poly.pdbx_seq_one_letter_code
_entity_poly.pdbx_strand_id
1 'polypeptide(L)'
;MKKLDTFKQSVFLVVRGIPSGKTLTYKEVAWRAGRPFAWRAVGNVLNKNYDPAIPCHRVVRSDGSVGGYNRGSAVKKKLLAEEVKL
;
A
#
# COMPACT_ATOMS: atom_id res chain seq x y z
N MET A 1 3.10 22.32 12.55
CA MET A 1 3.07 21.46 11.33
C MET A 1 3.80 20.16 11.66
N LYS A 2 3.13 19.00 11.72
CA LYS A 2 3.79 17.73 12.12
C LYS A 2 4.83 17.35 11.06
N LYS A 3 6.10 17.32 11.47
CA LYS A 3 7.22 16.81 10.69
C LYS A 3 6.91 15.33 10.38
N LEU A 4 6.63 15.00 9.12
CA LEU A 4 6.55 13.61 8.69
C LEU A 4 7.99 13.11 8.58
N ASP A 5 8.52 12.58 9.67
CA ASP A 5 9.96 12.40 9.89
C ASP A 5 10.63 11.40 8.93
N THR A 6 9.91 10.65 8.09
CA THR A 6 10.51 9.87 6.99
C THR A 6 9.53 9.61 5.83
N PHE A 7 10.07 9.30 4.65
CA PHE A 7 9.28 8.78 3.52
C PHE A 7 8.49 7.52 3.90
N LYS A 8 9.07 6.63 4.72
CA LYS A 8 8.40 5.43 5.24
C LYS A 8 7.12 5.77 6.01
N GLN A 9 7.19 6.73 6.93
CA GLN A 9 6.03 7.18 7.71
C GLN A 9 4.96 7.80 6.81
N SER A 10 5.37 8.60 5.82
CA SER A 10 4.45 9.19 4.84
C SER A 10 3.71 8.11 4.04
N VAL A 11 4.42 7.06 3.60
CA VAL A 11 3.82 5.90 2.94
C VAL A 11 2.81 5.20 3.85
N PHE A 12 3.15 4.96 5.11
CA PHE A 12 2.24 4.29 6.05
C PHE A 12 0.98 5.10 6.33
N LEU A 13 1.07 6.43 6.46
CA LEU A 13 -0.11 7.26 6.63
C LEU A 13 -1.05 7.20 5.43
N VAL A 14 -0.51 7.27 4.21
CA VAL A 14 -1.32 7.14 3.00
C VAL A 14 -2.01 5.78 2.94
N VAL A 15 -1.26 4.69 3.19
CA VAL A 15 -1.80 3.34 3.09
C VAL A 15 -2.83 3.04 4.18
N ARG A 16 -2.63 3.54 5.41
CA ARG A 16 -3.59 3.43 6.51
C ARG A 16 -4.94 4.07 6.18
N GLY A 17 -4.95 5.11 5.35
CA GLY A 17 -6.17 5.81 4.93
C GLY A 17 -6.96 5.14 3.80
N ILE A 18 -6.48 4.04 3.20
CA ILE A 18 -7.18 3.37 2.10
C ILE A 18 -8.40 2.61 2.67
N PRO A 19 -9.65 2.94 2.29
CA PRO A 19 -10.84 2.25 2.77
C PRO A 19 -10.89 0.77 2.34
N SER A 20 -11.68 -0.04 3.05
CA SER A 20 -11.99 -1.41 2.63
C SER A 20 -12.64 -1.41 1.24
N GLY A 21 -12.28 -2.38 0.40
CA GLY A 21 -12.82 -2.51 -0.96
C GLY A 21 -12.29 -1.46 -1.95
N LYS A 22 -11.36 -0.60 -1.52
CA LYS A 22 -10.65 0.36 -2.37
C LYS A 22 -9.18 0.02 -2.44
N THR A 23 -8.55 0.41 -3.54
CA THR A 23 -7.11 0.22 -3.76
C THR A 23 -6.46 1.50 -4.24
N LEU A 24 -5.15 1.59 -4.04
CA LEU A 24 -4.30 2.58 -4.68
C LEU A 24 -3.16 1.86 -5.38
N THR A 25 -2.63 2.46 -6.45
CA THR A 25 -1.41 1.96 -7.09
C THR A 25 -0.16 2.38 -6.32
N TYR A 26 0.96 1.69 -6.51
CA TYR A 26 2.25 2.13 -5.94
C TYR A 26 2.63 3.55 -6.36
N LYS A 27 2.29 3.97 -7.58
CA LYS A 27 2.52 5.34 -8.10
C LYS A 27 1.69 6.36 -7.33
N GLU A 28 0.42 6.04 -7.14
CA GLU A 28 -0.53 6.86 -6.39
C GLU A 28 -0.15 7.05 -4.92
N VAL A 29 0.37 5.99 -4.27
CA VAL A 29 0.88 6.09 -2.91
C VAL A 29 2.13 6.97 -2.87
N ALA A 30 3.05 6.81 -3.83
CA ALA A 30 4.27 7.61 -3.90
C ALA A 30 3.97 9.11 -4.08
N TRP A 31 3.01 9.43 -4.96
CA TRP A 31 2.53 10.79 -5.19
C TRP A 31 1.91 11.39 -3.92
N ARG A 32 0.97 10.69 -3.28
CA ARG A 32 0.34 11.15 -2.03
C ARG A 32 1.32 11.25 -0.86
N ALA A 33 2.39 10.45 -0.86
CA ALA A 33 3.46 10.48 0.13
C ALA A 33 4.54 11.57 -0.15
N GLY A 34 4.30 12.45 -1.14
CA GLY A 34 5.18 13.59 -1.45
C GLY A 34 6.43 13.25 -2.25
N ARG A 35 6.54 12.03 -2.81
CA ARG A 35 7.65 11.63 -3.70
C ARG A 35 7.10 10.88 -4.93
N PRO A 36 6.56 11.58 -5.93
CA PRO A 36 5.86 10.98 -7.08
C PRO A 36 6.63 9.89 -7.82
N PHE A 37 7.96 9.99 -7.87
CA PHE A 37 8.82 9.04 -8.60
C PHE A 37 9.31 7.84 -7.75
N ALA A 38 8.89 7.74 -6.49
CA ALA A 38 9.40 6.76 -5.54
C ALA A 38 8.56 5.47 -5.45
N TRP A 39 7.78 5.09 -6.48
CA TRP A 39 6.87 3.93 -6.43
C TRP A 39 7.57 2.58 -6.16
N ARG A 40 8.80 2.39 -6.66
CA ARG A 40 9.61 1.20 -6.32
C ARG A 40 9.98 1.19 -4.84
N ALA A 41 10.32 2.36 -4.28
CA ALA A 41 10.62 2.49 -2.85
C ALA A 41 9.39 2.26 -1.97
N VAL A 42 8.19 2.65 -2.42
CA VAL A 42 6.93 2.27 -1.76
C VAL A 42 6.82 0.75 -1.67
N GLY A 43 7.04 0.04 -2.77
CA GLY A 43 7.03 -1.44 -2.79
C GLY A 43 8.00 -2.03 -1.76
N ASN A 44 9.22 -1.52 -1.67
CA ASN A 44 10.22 -1.96 -0.69
C ASN A 44 9.80 -1.68 0.76
N VAL A 45 9.19 -0.52 1.03
CA VAL A 45 8.67 -0.17 2.35
C VAL A 45 7.56 -1.13 2.77
N LEU A 46 6.59 -1.38 1.88
CA LEU A 46 5.44 -2.25 2.18
C LEU A 46 5.83 -3.72 2.29
N ASN A 47 6.81 -4.18 1.50
CA ASN A 47 7.30 -5.57 1.58
C ASN A 47 8.00 -5.88 2.92
N LYS A 48 8.49 -4.86 3.64
CA LYS A 48 9.11 -5.01 4.95
C LYS A 48 8.14 -4.77 6.11
N ASN A 49 6.86 -4.52 5.85
CA ASN A 49 5.89 -4.12 6.87
C ASN A 49 4.98 -5.28 7.32
N TYR A 50 5.14 -5.69 8.59
CA TYR A 50 4.31 -6.73 9.21
C TYR A 50 3.22 -6.18 10.15
N ASP A 51 3.13 -4.85 10.32
CA ASP A 51 2.05 -4.23 11.09
C ASP A 51 0.68 -4.48 10.41
N PRO A 52 -0.27 -5.18 11.06
CA PRO A 52 -1.60 -5.45 10.51
C PRO A 52 -2.48 -4.21 10.41
N ALA A 53 -2.18 -3.12 11.14
CA ALA A 53 -2.94 -1.87 11.07
C ALA A 53 -2.67 -1.07 9.78
N ILE A 54 -1.68 -1.48 8.98
CA ILE A 54 -1.39 -0.91 7.67
C ILE A 54 -1.87 -1.90 6.60
N PRO A 55 -2.94 -1.59 5.84
CA PRO A 55 -3.53 -2.51 4.86
C PRO A 55 -2.71 -2.57 3.57
N CYS A 56 -1.48 -3.09 3.64
CA CYS A 56 -0.53 -3.18 2.53
C CYS A 56 -1.06 -3.99 1.33
N HIS A 57 -2.02 -4.89 1.55
CA HIS A 57 -2.69 -5.66 0.49
C HIS A 57 -3.54 -4.78 -0.43
N ARG A 58 -3.96 -3.59 0.00
CA ARG A 58 -4.73 -2.63 -0.80
C ARG A 58 -3.89 -1.81 -1.80
N VAL A 59 -2.56 -2.00 -1.82
CA VAL A 59 -1.67 -1.33 -2.78
C VAL A 59 -1.33 -2.24 -3.96
N VAL A 60 -1.70 -1.87 -5.18
CA VAL A 60 -1.61 -2.72 -6.39
C VAL A 60 -0.71 -2.13 -7.48
N ARG A 61 -0.44 -2.90 -8.54
CA ARG A 61 0.26 -2.39 -9.73
C ARG A 61 -0.66 -1.48 -10.53
N SER A 62 -0.07 -0.63 -11.38
CA SER A 62 -0.83 0.32 -12.23
C SER A 62 -1.71 -0.36 -13.28
N ASP A 63 -1.46 -1.63 -13.60
CA ASP A 63 -2.27 -2.46 -14.49
C ASP A 63 -3.41 -3.18 -13.75
N GLY A 64 -3.61 -2.90 -12.45
CA GLY A 64 -4.61 -3.54 -11.60
C GLY A 64 -4.21 -4.92 -11.07
N SER A 65 -3.09 -5.50 -11.51
CA SER A 65 -2.62 -6.79 -11.00
C SER A 65 -2.03 -6.67 -9.59
N VAL A 66 -2.08 -7.79 -8.84
CA VAL A 66 -1.51 -7.82 -7.49
C VAL A 66 0.02 -7.82 -7.52
N GLY A 67 0.62 -6.83 -6.85
CA GLY A 67 2.05 -6.80 -6.57
C GLY A 67 2.52 -7.86 -5.58
N GLY A 68 3.81 -7.82 -5.25
CA GLY A 68 4.36 -8.60 -4.14
C GLY A 68 3.66 -8.30 -2.81
N TYR A 69 3.61 -9.31 -1.93
CA TYR A 69 3.11 -9.20 -0.58
C TYR A 69 3.94 -10.09 0.33
N ASN A 70 4.36 -9.58 1.48
CA ASN A 70 5.23 -10.30 2.41
C ASN A 70 4.57 -11.51 3.08
N ARG A 71 3.25 -11.64 2.96
CA ARG A 71 2.48 -12.83 3.36
C ARG A 71 2.04 -13.69 2.17
N GLY A 72 2.59 -13.44 0.99
CA GLY A 72 2.28 -14.18 -0.25
C GLY A 72 1.18 -13.54 -1.11
N SER A 73 1.33 -13.60 -2.42
CA SER A 73 0.41 -13.00 -3.39
C SER A 73 -1.00 -13.63 -3.37
N ALA A 74 -1.11 -14.92 -3.07
CA ALA A 74 -2.40 -15.61 -2.92
C ALA A 74 -3.23 -15.03 -1.77
N VAL A 75 -2.58 -14.77 -0.62
CA VAL A 75 -3.22 -14.14 0.55
C VAL A 75 -3.72 -12.74 0.20
N LYS A 76 -2.90 -11.95 -0.52
CA LYS A 76 -3.30 -10.61 -0.98
C LYS A 76 -4.55 -10.64 -1.85
N LYS A 77 -4.63 -11.57 -2.81
CA LYS A 77 -5.82 -11.75 -3.65
C LYS A 77 -7.06 -12.11 -2.83
N LYS A 78 -6.91 -13.04 -1.88
CA LYS A 78 -8.01 -13.47 -1.01
C LYS A 78 -8.58 -12.30 -0.19
N LEU A 79 -7.70 -11.54 0.48
CA LEU A 79 -8.13 -10.38 1.29
C LEU A 79 -8.85 -9.33 0.43
N LEU A 80 -8.32 -9.00 -0.75
CA LEU A 80 -8.99 -8.06 -1.66
C LEU A 80 -10.36 -8.57 -2.11
N ALA A 81 -10.49 -9.87 -2.40
CA ALA A 81 -11.76 -10.45 -2.80
C ALA A 81 -12.79 -10.49 -1.67
N GLU A 82 -12.36 -10.68 -0.42
CA GLU A 82 -13.23 -10.64 0.76
C GLU A 82 -13.76 -9.23 1.02
N GLU A 83 -12.93 -8.20 0.83
CA GLU A 83 -13.30 -6.79 1.06
C GLU A 83 -14.30 -6.23 0.04
N VAL A 84 -14.34 -6.78 -1.18
CA VAL A 84 -15.26 -6.35 -2.25
C VAL A 84 -16.63 -7.03 -2.12
N LYS A 85 -16.72 -8.13 -1.36
CA LYS A 85 -17.99 -8.83 -1.10
C LYS A 85 -18.82 -8.20 0.02
N LEU A 86 -18.27 -7.19 0.71
CA LEU A 86 -18.93 -6.38 1.73
C LEU A 86 -19.61 -5.18 1.08
#